data_AF-A0A7D4TQ25-F1
#
_entry.id   AF-A0A7D4TQ25-F1
#
_cell.length_a   1.000
_cell.length_b   1.000
_cell.length_c   1.000
_cell.angle_alpha   90.00
_cell.angle_beta   90.00
_cell.angle_gamma   90.00
#
_symmetry.space_group_name_H-M   'P 1'
#
loop_
_entity.id
_entity.type
_entity.pdbx_description
1 polymer ?
#
loop_
_entity_poly.entity_id
_entity_poly.type
_entity_poly.pdbx_seq_one_letter_code
_entity_poly.pdbx_strand_id
1 'polypeptide(L)'
;MTGAAYRASVSYAAGFAVAVVAPAAAAEAVGVDAESDAAGPPGEYAGVLGPERVASAREWTRVEAALKADGRGLRVDPAAVRIRARPAAPGAASPPASTWTATVPDGGAFEGWDAAGPPGLVVSVALRAVPPAAGEEDPAGRAHPATP
;
A
#
# COMPACT_ATOMS: atom_id res chain seq x y z
N MET A 1 11.72 21.72 16.16
CA MET A 1 11.39 21.31 14.79
C MET A 1 10.02 20.65 14.82
N THR A 2 9.03 21.27 14.20
CA THR A 2 7.76 20.61 13.87
C THR A 2 8.03 19.58 12.77
N GLY A 3 7.50 18.37 12.90
CA GLY A 3 7.65 17.32 11.87
C GLY A 3 7.12 17.76 10.51
N ALA A 4 7.56 17.09 9.43
CA ALA A 4 7.09 17.38 8.09
C ALA A 4 5.56 17.21 8.01
N ALA A 5 4.86 18.21 7.45
CA ALA A 5 3.41 18.19 7.32
C ALA A 5 2.90 17.07 6.39
N TYR A 6 3.78 16.56 5.53
CA TYR A 6 3.49 15.53 4.54
C TYR A 6 4.54 14.43 4.57
N ARG A 7 4.10 13.23 4.21
CA ARG A 7 4.96 12.10 3.86
C ARG A 7 4.83 11.84 2.37
N ALA A 8 5.94 11.48 1.74
CA ALA A 8 5.97 11.19 0.33
C ALA A 8 6.84 9.96 0.06
N SER A 9 6.48 9.22 -1.00
CA SER A 9 7.29 8.17 -1.58
C SER A 9 7.26 8.30 -3.10
N VAL A 10 8.34 7.94 -3.77
CA VAL A 10 8.49 8.05 -5.23
C VAL A 10 9.05 6.75 -5.79
N SER A 11 8.57 6.36 -6.98
CA SER A 11 9.17 5.32 -7.81
C SER A 11 9.31 5.78 -9.25
N TYR A 12 10.21 5.16 -10.00
CA TYR A 12 10.52 5.51 -11.37
C TYR A 12 10.52 4.26 -12.23
N ALA A 13 9.76 4.27 -13.33
CA ALA A 13 9.73 3.17 -14.29
C ALA A 13 9.33 3.67 -15.67
N ALA A 14 9.91 3.08 -16.72
CA ALA A 14 9.57 3.33 -18.12
C ALA A 14 9.47 4.83 -18.51
N GLY A 15 10.37 5.67 -17.97
CA GLY A 15 10.39 7.12 -18.25
C GLY A 15 9.42 7.96 -17.44
N PHE A 16 8.70 7.36 -16.48
CA PHE A 16 7.80 8.07 -15.56
C PHE A 16 8.38 8.14 -14.14
N ALA A 17 8.00 9.21 -13.43
CA ALA A 17 8.10 9.30 -11.98
C ALA A 17 6.68 9.23 -11.41
N VAL A 18 6.45 8.33 -10.47
CA VAL A 18 5.18 8.16 -9.76
C VAL A 18 5.42 8.51 -8.30
N ALA A 19 4.64 9.45 -7.77
CA ALA A 19 4.73 9.88 -6.39
C ALA A 19 3.40 9.70 -5.67
N VAL A 20 3.46 9.24 -4.41
CA VAL A 20 2.36 9.30 -3.46
C VAL A 20 2.70 10.31 -2.38
N VAL A 21 1.71 11.12 -1.99
CA VAL A 21 1.84 12.11 -0.92
C VAL A 21 0.63 11.98 0.01
N ALA A 22 0.87 11.96 1.31
CA ALA A 22 -0.18 11.94 2.33
C ALA A 22 0.12 12.95 3.44
N PRO A 23 -0.91 13.60 4.02
CA PRO A 23 -0.74 14.39 5.23
C PRO A 23 -0.20 13.52 6.37
N ALA A 24 0.78 14.03 7.12
CA ALA A 24 1.36 13.30 8.25
C ALA A 24 0.36 13.03 9.38
N ALA A 25 -0.73 13.80 9.45
CA ALA A 25 -1.83 13.59 10.38
C ALA A 25 -2.73 12.40 9.99
N ALA A 26 -2.71 11.96 8.74
CA ALA A 26 -3.53 10.86 8.24
C ALA A 26 -2.73 9.57 8.01
N ALA A 27 -1.42 9.69 7.75
CA ALA A 27 -0.55 8.57 7.44
C ALA A 27 0.72 8.57 8.31
N GLU A 28 0.97 7.45 8.98
CA GLU A 28 2.25 7.17 9.64
C GLU A 28 3.33 6.79 8.63
N ALA A 29 2.94 6.15 7.54
CA ALA A 29 3.86 5.69 6.52
C ALA A 29 3.17 5.58 5.15
N VAL A 30 3.91 5.88 4.08
CA VAL A 30 3.47 5.72 2.69
C VAL A 30 4.59 5.17 1.83
N GLY A 31 4.24 4.30 0.89
CA GLY A 31 5.15 3.73 -0.09
C GLY A 31 4.45 3.60 -1.42
N VAL A 32 5.15 3.91 -2.52
CA VAL A 32 4.69 3.62 -3.87
C VAL A 32 5.76 2.88 -4.62
N ASP A 33 5.34 1.91 -5.40
CA ASP A 33 6.20 1.30 -6.40
C ASP A 33 5.51 1.19 -7.76
N ALA A 34 6.32 1.26 -8.80
CA ALA A 34 5.89 1.28 -10.18
C ALA A 34 6.90 0.48 -11.01
N GLU A 35 6.40 -0.42 -11.85
CA GLU A 35 7.20 -1.26 -12.74
C GLU A 35 6.57 -1.29 -14.12
N SER A 36 7.33 -1.64 -15.15
CA SER A 36 6.75 -1.88 -16.47
C SER A 36 5.87 -3.14 -16.45
N ASP A 37 4.73 -3.09 -17.12
CA ASP A 37 3.91 -4.28 -17.38
C ASP A 37 4.37 -5.09 -18.61
N ALA A 38 5.35 -4.56 -19.35
CA ALA A 38 5.96 -5.25 -20.47
C ALA A 38 6.61 -6.53 -19.96
N ALA A 39 6.48 -7.62 -20.72
CA ALA A 39 7.19 -8.85 -20.42
C ALA A 39 8.70 -8.56 -20.49
N GLY A 40 9.32 -8.39 -19.32
CA GLY A 40 10.76 -8.30 -19.22
C GLY A 40 11.43 -9.65 -19.55
N PRO A 41 12.77 -9.71 -19.47
CA PRO A 41 13.48 -10.95 -19.74
C PRO A 41 12.95 -12.08 -18.83
N PRO A 42 12.84 -13.32 -19.34
CA PRO A 42 12.40 -14.45 -18.55
C PRO A 42 13.19 -14.55 -17.24
N GLY A 43 12.49 -14.53 -16.10
CA GLY A 43 13.10 -14.66 -14.79
C GLY A 43 13.52 -13.34 -14.12
N GLU A 44 13.14 -12.18 -14.65
CA GLU A 44 13.41 -10.87 -14.01
C GLU A 44 13.06 -10.83 -12.52
N TYR A 45 11.96 -11.48 -12.13
CA TYR A 45 11.53 -11.59 -10.74
C TYR A 45 11.67 -13.01 -10.15
N ALA A 46 12.43 -13.88 -10.80
CA ALA A 46 12.66 -15.24 -10.30
C ALA A 46 13.49 -15.20 -9.02
N GLY A 47 13.04 -15.92 -7.98
CA GLY A 47 13.77 -16.01 -6.72
C GLY A 47 13.52 -14.85 -5.75
N VAL A 48 13.03 -13.71 -6.25
CA VAL A 48 12.88 -12.47 -5.48
C VAL A 48 11.87 -12.61 -4.35
N LEU A 49 10.77 -13.33 -4.58
CA LEU A 49 9.77 -13.66 -3.56
C LEU A 49 9.94 -15.09 -3.01
N GLY A 50 11.14 -15.65 -3.14
CA GLY A 50 11.52 -16.98 -2.72
C GLY A 50 12.08 -17.82 -3.88
N PRO A 51 13.01 -18.76 -3.59
CA PRO A 51 13.84 -19.45 -4.60
C PRO A 51 13.05 -20.27 -5.64
N GLU A 52 11.81 -20.65 -5.34
CA GLU A 52 10.94 -21.42 -6.24
C GLU A 52 9.82 -20.57 -6.88
N ARG A 53 9.78 -19.26 -6.62
CA ARG A 53 8.71 -18.37 -7.09
C ARG A 53 9.19 -17.49 -8.23
N VAL A 54 8.46 -17.54 -9.34
CA VAL A 54 8.47 -16.48 -10.35
C VAL A 54 7.36 -15.51 -9.96
N ALA A 55 7.73 -14.32 -9.50
CA ALA A 55 6.75 -13.28 -9.20
C ALA A 55 6.32 -12.57 -10.49
N SER A 56 5.07 -12.16 -10.56
CA SER A 56 4.63 -11.15 -11.53
C SER A 56 5.13 -9.77 -11.13
N ALA A 57 5.26 -8.85 -12.09
CA ALA A 57 5.55 -7.45 -11.82
C ALA A 57 4.57 -6.87 -10.77
N ARG A 58 3.30 -7.27 -10.81
CA ARG A 58 2.27 -6.86 -9.84
C ARG A 58 2.56 -7.36 -8.43
N GLU A 59 2.98 -8.61 -8.27
CA GLU A 59 3.32 -9.13 -6.93
C GLU A 59 4.56 -8.43 -6.38
N TRP A 60 5.53 -8.18 -7.25
CA TRP A 60 6.73 -7.44 -6.91
C TRP A 60 6.43 -6.00 -6.46
N THR A 61 5.66 -5.23 -7.24
CA THR A 61 5.33 -3.84 -6.87
C THR A 61 4.58 -3.74 -5.54
N ARG A 62 3.74 -4.73 -5.20
CA ARG A 62 3.06 -4.73 -3.89
C ARG A 62 4.04 -4.92 -2.74
N VAL A 63 5.03 -5.80 -2.90
CA VAL A 63 6.08 -6.05 -1.90
C VAL A 63 6.98 -4.83 -1.75
N GLU A 64 7.46 -4.27 -2.86
CA GLU A 64 8.29 -3.05 -2.86
C GLU A 64 7.54 -1.85 -2.27
N ALA A 65 6.26 -1.65 -2.62
CA ALA A 65 5.46 -0.59 -2.02
C ALA A 65 5.39 -0.73 -0.49
N ALA A 66 5.20 -1.95 0.03
CA ALA A 66 5.19 -2.21 1.46
C ALA A 66 6.56 -1.98 2.11
N LEU A 67 7.66 -2.41 1.48
CA LEU A 67 9.02 -2.20 1.97
C LEU A 67 9.45 -0.73 1.94
N LYS A 68 8.98 0.04 0.95
CA LYS A 68 9.16 1.49 0.87
C LYS A 68 8.37 2.21 1.95
N ALA A 69 7.14 1.79 2.23
CA ALA A 69 6.35 2.33 3.34
C ALA A 69 7.02 2.02 4.69
N ASP A 70 7.54 0.82 4.86
CA ASP A 70 8.28 0.41 6.07
C ASP A 70 9.60 1.18 6.26
N GLY A 71 10.23 1.63 5.17
CA GLY A 71 11.44 2.46 5.20
C GLY A 71 12.74 1.68 5.48
N ARG A 72 12.67 0.36 5.73
CA ARG A 72 13.86 -0.49 5.80
C ARG A 72 14.32 -1.00 4.44
N GLY A 73 13.46 -1.03 3.43
CA GLY A 73 13.78 -1.53 2.10
C GLY A 73 14.30 -2.98 2.16
N LEU A 74 15.33 -3.30 1.37
CA LEU A 74 15.93 -4.65 1.29
C LEU A 74 16.70 -5.10 2.55
N ARG A 75 16.69 -4.30 3.64
CA ARG A 75 17.09 -4.79 4.97
C ARG A 75 16.07 -5.79 5.55
N VAL A 76 14.89 -5.89 4.93
CA VAL A 76 13.91 -6.97 5.14
C VAL A 76 13.92 -7.86 3.90
N ASP A 77 13.95 -9.17 4.09
CA ASP A 77 13.83 -10.14 3.00
C ASP A 77 12.46 -9.97 2.30
N PRO A 78 12.42 -9.64 1.00
CA PRO A 78 11.18 -9.52 0.24
C PRO A 78 10.32 -10.79 0.27
N ALA A 79 10.93 -11.98 0.33
CA ALA A 79 10.22 -13.24 0.42
C ALA A 79 9.48 -13.43 1.75
N ALA A 80 9.88 -12.70 2.80
CA ALA A 80 9.24 -12.73 4.10
C ALA A 80 8.02 -11.79 4.20
N VAL A 81 7.82 -10.90 3.22
CA VAL A 81 6.65 -10.00 3.17
C VAL A 81 5.42 -10.80 2.74
N ARG A 82 4.36 -10.74 3.56
CA ARG A 82 3.12 -11.48 3.30
C ARG A 82 2.06 -10.55 2.71
N ILE A 83 1.70 -10.76 1.45
CA ILE A 83 0.61 -10.05 0.77
C ILE A 83 -0.67 -10.88 0.81
N ARG A 84 -1.81 -10.26 1.11
CA ARG A 84 -3.15 -10.87 1.05
C ARG A 84 -4.10 -9.99 0.26
N ALA A 85 -4.67 -10.50 -0.83
CA ALA A 85 -5.70 -9.79 -1.58
C ALA A 85 -6.98 -9.65 -0.74
N ARG A 86 -7.63 -8.48 -0.82
CA ARG A 86 -8.94 -8.23 -0.23
C ARG A 86 -9.99 -8.36 -1.34
N PRO A 87 -11.03 -9.20 -1.15
CA PRO A 87 -12.11 -9.29 -2.13
C PRO A 87 -12.77 -7.92 -2.33
N ALA A 88 -13.20 -7.62 -3.56
CA ALA A 88 -14.06 -6.47 -3.80
C ALA A 88 -15.33 -6.58 -2.96
N ALA A 89 -15.79 -5.48 -2.38
CA ALA A 89 -17.09 -5.45 -1.72
C ALA A 89 -18.18 -5.78 -2.75
N PRO A 90 -19.18 -6.62 -2.41
CA PRO A 90 -20.30 -6.90 -3.29
C PRO A 90 -20.98 -5.58 -3.73
N GLY A 91 -21.16 -5.39 -5.04
CA GLY A 91 -21.82 -4.20 -5.59
C GLY A 91 -20.95 -2.95 -5.82
N ALA A 92 -19.62 -3.05 -5.69
CA ALA A 92 -18.72 -1.96 -6.09
C ALA A 92 -18.86 -1.66 -7.60
N ALA A 93 -19.12 -0.40 -7.94
CA ALA A 93 -19.23 0.07 -9.32
C ALA A 93 -17.84 0.29 -9.94
N SER A 94 -17.59 -0.28 -11.14
CA SER A 94 -16.27 -0.49 -11.76
C SER A 94 -15.34 -1.37 -10.92
N PRO A 95 -14.38 -2.12 -11.50
CA PRO A 95 -13.51 -2.94 -10.67
C PRO A 95 -12.79 -1.99 -9.71
N PRO A 96 -13.00 -2.10 -8.38
CA PRO A 96 -12.24 -1.29 -7.46
C PRO A 96 -10.76 -1.62 -7.72
N ALA A 97 -9.89 -0.61 -7.63
CA ALA A 97 -8.46 -0.83 -7.51
C ALA A 97 -8.26 -2.03 -6.57
N SER A 98 -7.61 -3.10 -7.05
CA SER A 98 -7.48 -4.32 -6.25
C SER A 98 -6.78 -3.97 -4.95
N THR A 99 -7.51 -4.13 -3.84
CA THR A 99 -7.01 -3.82 -2.51
C THR A 99 -6.37 -5.05 -1.89
N TRP A 100 -5.40 -4.82 -1.03
CA TRP A 100 -4.63 -5.88 -0.39
C TRP A 100 -4.10 -5.39 0.97
N THR A 101 -3.63 -6.33 1.78
CA THR A 101 -2.86 -6.02 2.98
C THR A 101 -1.47 -6.64 2.87
N ALA A 102 -0.48 -5.96 3.46
CA ALA A 102 0.86 -6.50 3.64
C ALA A 102 1.18 -6.65 5.13
N THR A 103 1.99 -7.65 5.46
CA THR A 103 2.66 -7.75 6.75
C THR A 103 4.16 -7.85 6.53
N VAL A 104 4.90 -6.88 7.06
CA VAL A 104 6.35 -6.83 7.01
C VAL A 104 6.89 -7.32 8.35
N PRO A 105 7.83 -8.30 8.37
CA PRO A 105 8.45 -8.79 9.61
C PRO A 105 9.00 -7.64 10.46
N ASP A 106 8.61 -7.59 11.73
CA ASP A 106 8.97 -6.53 12.70
C ASP A 106 8.57 -5.10 12.30
N GLY A 107 7.88 -4.95 11.16
CA GLY A 107 7.45 -3.69 10.60
C GLY A 107 5.98 -3.42 10.80
N GLY A 108 5.17 -4.47 10.91
CA GLY A 108 3.73 -4.41 11.13
C GLY A 108 2.90 -4.53 9.84
N ALA A 109 1.64 -4.14 9.92
CA ALA A 109 0.69 -4.24 8.82
C ALA A 109 0.60 -2.94 7.99
N PHE A 110 0.28 -3.10 6.71
CA PHE A 110 -0.01 -2.01 5.78
C PHE A 110 -1.25 -2.34 4.97
N GLU A 111 -2.05 -1.32 4.67
CA GLU A 111 -3.08 -1.40 3.65
C GLU A 111 -2.49 -1.02 2.31
N GLY A 112 -2.96 -1.63 1.24
CA GLY A 112 -2.49 -1.31 -0.09
C GLY A 112 -3.56 -1.44 -1.16
N TRP A 113 -3.29 -0.79 -2.29
CA TRP A 113 -4.13 -0.84 -3.48
C TRP A 113 -3.27 -0.73 -4.73
N ASP A 114 -3.77 -1.31 -5.81
CA ASP A 114 -3.16 -1.14 -7.12
C ASP A 114 -3.72 0.11 -7.79
N ALA A 115 -2.88 1.14 -7.90
CA ALA A 115 -3.29 2.43 -8.46
C ALA A 115 -3.31 2.37 -10.00
N ALA A 116 -4.17 3.18 -10.61
CA ALA A 116 -4.07 3.44 -12.04
C ALA A 116 -2.75 4.18 -12.32
N GLY A 117 -1.98 3.66 -13.28
CA GLY A 117 -0.75 4.27 -13.78
C GLY A 117 -0.89 4.69 -15.24
N PRO A 118 0.14 5.35 -15.80
CA PRO A 118 0.25 5.51 -17.25
C PRO A 118 0.19 4.15 -17.96
N PRO A 119 -0.26 4.09 -19.23
CA PRO A 119 -0.24 2.85 -20.00
C PRO A 119 1.15 2.22 -19.99
N GLY A 120 1.23 0.92 -19.75
CA GLY A 120 2.50 0.20 -19.70
C GLY A 120 3.12 0.06 -18.30
N LEU A 121 2.46 0.58 -17.25
CA LEU A 121 2.95 0.49 -15.87
C LEU A 121 1.98 -0.27 -14.96
N VAL A 122 2.55 -1.09 -14.09
CA VAL A 122 1.90 -1.59 -12.88
C VAL A 122 2.30 -0.69 -11.71
N VAL A 123 1.32 -0.14 -10.98
CA VAL A 123 1.57 0.71 -9.80
C VAL A 123 0.87 0.11 -8.59
N SER A 124 1.58 0.06 -7.47
CA SER A 124 1.04 -0.36 -6.18
C SER A 124 1.41 0.65 -5.10
N VAL A 125 0.47 0.93 -4.21
CA VAL A 125 0.65 1.88 -3.09
C VAL A 125 0.40 1.14 -1.79
N ALA A 126 1.23 1.42 -0.78
CA ALA A 126 1.07 0.96 0.59
C ALA A 126 0.96 2.13 1.56
N LEU A 127 0.12 1.98 2.57
CA LEU A 127 -0.20 2.98 3.57
C LEU A 127 -0.27 2.33 4.96
N ARG A 128 0.23 3.05 5.96
CA ARG A 128 -0.19 2.88 7.35
C ARG A 128 -0.91 4.14 7.80
N ALA A 129 -2.19 4.03 8.07
CA ALA A 129 -2.98 5.13 8.59
C ALA A 129 -2.56 5.46 10.02
N VAL A 130 -2.65 6.73 10.41
CA VAL A 130 -2.64 7.11 11.82
C VAL A 130 -3.93 6.58 12.44
N PRO A 131 -3.88 5.79 13.53
CA PRO A 131 -5.08 5.39 14.23
C PRO A 131 -5.89 6.62 14.64
N PRO A 132 -7.23 6.59 14.55
CA PRO A 132 -8.03 7.65 15.14
C PRO A 132 -7.66 7.76 16.63
N ALA A 133 -7.56 8.99 17.14
CA ALA A 133 -7.28 9.20 18.55
C ALA A 133 -8.33 8.45 19.38
N ALA A 134 -7.88 7.61 20.32
CA ALA A 134 -8.79 6.90 21.20
C ALA A 134 -9.58 7.93 22.03
N GLY A 135 -10.86 8.12 21.73
CA GLY A 135 -11.74 8.98 22.52
C GLY A 135 -12.73 9.89 21.80
N GLU A 136 -12.92 9.79 20.48
CA GLU A 136 -14.12 10.40 19.86
C GLU A 136 -15.26 9.37 19.87
N GLU A 137 -15.81 9.14 21.07
CA GLU A 137 -17.13 8.52 21.21
C GLU A 137 -18.14 9.40 20.46
N ASP A 138 -18.95 8.76 19.62
CA ASP A 138 -20.08 9.34 18.94
C ASP A 138 -20.99 10.10 19.96
N PRO A 139 -21.21 11.41 19.83
CA PRO A 139 -22.10 12.15 20.73
C PRO A 139 -23.59 11.84 20.49
N ALA A 140 -23.96 10.90 19.61
CA ALA A 140 -25.34 10.49 19.34
C ALA A 140 -25.96 9.55 20.42
N GLY A 141 -25.60 9.75 21.68
CA GLY A 141 -26.19 9.08 22.84
C GLY A 141 -27.11 9.97 23.68
N ARG A 142 -27.66 11.08 23.16
CA ARG A 142 -28.72 11.81 23.86
C ARG A 142 -30.07 11.15 23.59
N ALA A 143 -30.50 10.34 24.56
CA ALA A 143 -31.89 9.91 24.68
C ALA A 143 -32.82 11.13 24.63
N HIS A 144 -33.79 11.10 23.71
CA HIS A 144 -34.94 11.98 23.77
C HIS A 144 -35.75 11.65 25.04
N PRO A 145 -36.02 12.61 25.94
CA PRO A 145 -37.02 12.39 26.97
C PRO A 145 -38.40 12.35 26.32
N ALA A 146 -39.07 11.20 26.43
CA ALA A 146 -40.52 11.13 26.25
C ALA A 146 -41.15 12.07 27.29
N THR A 147 -41.85 13.08 26.81
CA THR A 147 -42.63 14.03 27.62
C THR A 147 -44.12 13.68 27.40
N PRO A 148 -44.97 13.75 28.45
CA PRO A 148 -46.17 12.92 28.61
C PRO A 148 -47.37 13.27 27.73
#